data_AF-D3HQE3-F1
#
_entry.id   AF-D3HQE3-F1
#
_cell.length_a   1.000
_cell.length_b   1.000
_cell.length_c   1.000
_cell.angle_alpha   90.00
_cell.angle_beta   90.00
_cell.angle_gamma   90.00
#
_symmetry.space_group_name_H-M   'P 1'
#
loop_
_entity.id
_entity.type
_entity.pdbx_description
1 polymer ?
#
loop_
_entity_poly.entity_id
_entity_poly.type
_entity_poly.pdbx_seq_one_letter_code
_entity_poly.pdbx_strand_id
1 'polypeptide(L)'
;MLLLAIALFIAAAVCGLILLTAILQDKPVNKAAKNLHGIFAVVGIILVLVYVFILMPNWSPLLVTSSILLILAALGGLTLFILGMKKKKIPKLAAVIHPLIAFAGLLALIIYVLP
;
A
#
# COMPACT_ATOMS: atom_id res chain seq x y z
N MET A 1 -0.82 -15.07 -9.45
CA MET A 1 -0.66 -13.60 -9.50
C MET A 1 -1.12 -12.90 -8.22
N LEU A 2 -2.35 -13.13 -7.74
CA LEU A 2 -2.82 -12.49 -6.51
C LEU A 2 -2.06 -12.91 -5.23
N LEU A 3 -1.66 -14.19 -5.10
CA LEU A 3 -0.79 -14.63 -4.00
C LEU A 3 0.56 -13.88 -3.97
N LEU A 4 1.15 -13.63 -5.15
CA LEU A 4 2.38 -12.83 -5.26
C LEU A 4 2.12 -11.37 -4.86
N ALA A 5 0.98 -10.79 -5.27
CA ALA A 5 0.59 -9.45 -4.84
C ALA A 5 0.43 -9.36 -3.32
N ILE A 6 -0.19 -10.35 -2.68
CA ILE A 6 -0.30 -10.45 -1.22
C ILE A 6 1.09 -10.49 -0.57
N ALA A 7 2.00 -11.34 -1.05
CA ALA A 7 3.36 -11.42 -0.54
C ALA A 7 4.11 -10.08 -0.66
N LEU A 8 3.96 -9.39 -1.80
CA LEU A 8 4.53 -8.06 -2.01
C LEU A 8 3.92 -7.02 -1.06
N PHE A 9 2.59 -7.03 -0.84
CA PHE A 9 1.96 -6.12 0.10
C PHE A 9 2.36 -6.37 1.55
N ILE A 10 2.59 -7.62 1.94
CA ILE A 10 3.14 -7.95 3.27
C ILE A 10 4.57 -7.37 3.40
N ALA A 11 5.43 -7.57 2.39
CA ALA A 11 6.76 -6.98 2.37
C ALA A 11 6.71 -5.44 2.40
N ALA A 12 5.76 -4.85 1.66
CA ALA A 12 5.51 -3.41 1.68
C ALA A 12 5.04 -2.94 3.07
N ALA A 13 4.16 -3.68 3.74
CA ALA A 13 3.65 -3.35 5.07
C ALA A 13 4.76 -3.38 6.13
N VAL A 14 5.65 -4.38 6.09
CA VAL A 14 6.83 -4.43 6.97
C VAL A 14 7.71 -3.20 6.79
N CYS A 15 8.03 -2.86 5.53
CA CYS A 15 8.77 -1.62 5.25
C CYS A 15 7.99 -0.39 5.74
N GLY A 16 6.67 -0.34 5.51
CA GLY A 16 5.78 0.74 5.91
C GLY A 16 5.75 0.96 7.42
N LEU A 17 5.78 -0.10 8.23
CA LEU A 17 5.84 -0.02 9.70
C LEU A 17 7.18 0.58 10.18
N ILE A 18 8.29 0.23 9.53
CA ILE A 18 9.60 0.85 9.81
C ILE A 18 9.54 2.36 9.51
N LEU A 19 8.90 2.77 8.41
CA LEU A 19 8.75 4.18 8.05
C LEU A 19 7.80 4.91 9.02
N LEU A 20 6.67 4.30 9.36
CA LEU A 20 5.67 4.87 10.25
C LEU A 20 6.26 5.14 11.64
N THR A 21 6.97 4.17 12.21
CA THR A 21 7.62 4.33 13.52
C THR A 21 8.63 5.46 13.50
N ALA A 22 9.44 5.59 12.45
CA ALA A 22 10.36 6.71 12.28
C ALA A 22 9.62 8.06 12.21
N ILE A 23 8.54 8.15 11.43
CA ILE A 23 7.72 9.37 11.29
C ILE A 23 7.08 9.77 12.62
N LEU A 24 6.52 8.81 13.37
CA LEU A 24 5.86 9.08 14.65
C LEU A 24 6.85 9.55 15.72
N GLN A 25 8.08 9.02 15.68
CA GLN A 25 9.18 9.37 16.58
C GLN A 25 10.01 10.59 16.12
N ASP A 26 9.62 11.26 15.04
CA ASP A 26 10.36 12.38 14.45
C ASP A 26 11.84 12.03 14.12
N LYS A 27 12.09 10.77 13.77
CA LYS A 27 13.41 10.22 13.40
C LYS A 27 13.64 10.26 11.88
N PRO A 28 14.91 10.25 11.43
CA PRO A 28 15.21 10.16 10.01
C PRO A 28 14.67 8.87 9.40
N VAL A 29 14.05 8.99 8.24
CA VAL A 29 13.44 7.87 7.52
C VAL A 29 14.52 7.04 6.81
N ASN A 30 14.46 5.71 6.97
CA ASN A 30 15.34 4.79 6.25
C ASN A 30 15.04 4.82 4.74
N LYS A 31 16.03 5.24 3.93
CA LYS A 31 15.88 5.38 2.47
C LYS A 31 15.63 4.04 1.76
N ALA A 32 16.27 2.96 2.21
CA ALA A 32 16.08 1.64 1.62
C ALA A 32 14.66 1.13 1.88
N ALA A 33 14.19 1.19 3.12
CA ALA A 33 12.81 0.83 3.48
C ALA A 33 11.78 1.68 2.71
N LYS A 34 12.05 2.98 2.51
CA LYS A 34 11.18 3.88 1.75
C LYS A 34 11.04 3.44 0.29
N ASN A 35 12.16 3.16 -0.36
CA ASN A 35 12.18 2.76 -1.76
C ASN A 35 11.56 1.37 -1.94
N LEU A 36 11.92 0.42 -1.08
CA LEU A 36 11.37 -0.94 -1.11
C LEU A 36 9.86 -0.95 -0.87
N HIS A 37 9.38 -0.19 0.12
CA HIS A 37 7.94 -0.01 0.38
C HIS A 37 7.21 0.44 -0.89
N GLY A 38 7.68 1.52 -1.53
CA GLY A 38 7.06 2.05 -2.75
C GLY A 38 7.09 1.06 -3.91
N ILE A 39 8.23 0.39 -4.14
CA ILE A 39 8.38 -0.61 -5.21
C ILE A 39 7.42 -1.78 -4.99
N PHE A 40 7.44 -2.38 -3.80
CA PHE A 40 6.58 -3.52 -3.48
C PHE A 40 5.10 -3.16 -3.58
N ALA A 41 4.71 -1.98 -3.07
CA ALA A 41 3.33 -1.50 -3.17
C ALA A 41 2.89 -1.28 -4.61
N VAL A 42 3.70 -0.60 -5.43
CA VAL A 42 3.37 -0.31 -6.84
C VAL A 42 3.27 -1.60 -7.64
N VAL A 43 4.24 -2.52 -7.50
CA VAL A 43 4.20 -3.80 -8.20
C VAL A 43 3.00 -4.63 -7.76
N GLY A 44 2.71 -4.70 -6.45
CA GLY A 44 1.53 -5.38 -5.92
C GLY A 44 0.23 -4.83 -6.49
N ILE A 45 0.08 -3.49 -6.56
CA ILE A 45 -1.09 -2.83 -7.15
C ILE A 45 -1.21 -3.18 -8.64
N ILE A 46 -0.13 -3.08 -9.42
CA ILE A 46 -0.16 -3.42 -10.84
C ILE A 46 -0.64 -4.86 -11.04
N LEU A 47 -0.13 -5.82 -10.26
CA LEU A 47 -0.57 -7.21 -10.35
C LEU A 47 -2.07 -7.40 -10.05
N VAL A 48 -2.61 -6.68 -9.06
CA VAL A 48 -4.05 -6.72 -8.75
C VAL A 48 -4.86 -6.09 -9.88
N LEU A 49 -4.47 -4.92 -10.39
CA LEU A 49 -5.20 -4.25 -11.46
C LEU A 49 -5.18 -5.05 -12.76
N VAL A 50 -4.03 -5.63 -13.13
CA VAL A 50 -3.95 -6.54 -14.28
C VAL A 50 -4.87 -7.74 -14.09
N TYR A 51 -4.93 -8.32 -12.88
CA TYR A 51 -5.86 -9.41 -12.61
C TYR A 51 -7.32 -8.99 -12.86
N VAL A 52 -7.72 -7.87 -12.25
CA VAL A 52 -9.12 -7.40 -12.25
C VAL A 52 -9.58 -6.96 -13.63
N PHE A 53 -8.77 -6.18 -14.33
CA PHE A 53 -9.22 -5.51 -15.56
C PHE A 53 -8.88 -6.26 -16.85
N ILE A 54 -7.93 -7.19 -16.81
CA ILE A 54 -7.46 -7.90 -18.02
C ILE A 54 -7.80 -9.38 -17.97
N LEU A 55 -7.62 -10.04 -16.81
CA LEU A 55 -7.71 -11.49 -16.73
C LEU A 55 -9.06 -12.01 -16.23
N MET A 56 -9.88 -11.16 -15.60
CA MET A 56 -11.18 -11.57 -15.08
C MET A 56 -12.32 -11.29 -16.08
N PRO A 57 -13.14 -12.30 -16.43
CA PRO A 57 -14.31 -12.10 -17.30
C PRO A 57 -15.46 -11.40 -16.57
N ASN A 58 -15.57 -11.55 -15.25
CA ASN A 58 -16.64 -10.94 -14.42
C ASN A 58 -16.04 -10.25 -13.21
N TRP A 59 -16.63 -9.12 -12.80
CA TRP A 59 -16.11 -8.32 -11.70
C TRP A 59 -16.60 -8.87 -10.35
N SER A 60 -15.65 -9.15 -9.45
CA SER A 60 -15.93 -9.47 -8.04
C SER A 60 -16.05 -8.17 -7.24
N PRO A 61 -17.20 -7.89 -6.57
CA PRO A 61 -17.36 -6.68 -5.76
C PRO A 61 -16.26 -6.53 -4.71
N LEU A 62 -15.89 -7.61 -4.02
CA LEU A 62 -14.85 -7.60 -2.98
C LEU A 62 -13.47 -7.23 -3.54
N LEU A 63 -13.12 -7.77 -4.71
CA LEU A 63 -11.82 -7.50 -5.34
C LEU A 63 -11.75 -6.08 -5.92
N VAL A 64 -12.88 -5.56 -6.41
CA VAL A 64 -13.01 -4.15 -6.83
C VAL A 64 -12.84 -3.24 -5.62
N THR A 65 -13.51 -3.53 -4.49
CA THR A 65 -13.36 -2.79 -3.24
C THR A 65 -11.90 -2.81 -2.75
N SER A 66 -11.26 -3.98 -2.76
CA SER A 66 -9.82 -4.11 -2.48
C SER A 66 -8.99 -3.18 -3.36
N SER A 67 -9.23 -3.19 -4.68
CA SER A 67 -8.49 -2.37 -5.64
C SER A 67 -8.64 -0.87 -5.37
N ILE A 68 -9.86 -0.42 -5.09
CA ILE A 68 -10.15 0.98 -4.75
C ILE A 68 -9.39 1.39 -3.49
N LEU A 69 -9.46 0.57 -2.42
CA LEU A 69 -8.77 0.85 -1.17
C LEU A 69 -7.25 0.92 -1.35
N LEU A 70 -6.68 -0.01 -2.12
CA LEU A 70 -5.24 -0.02 -2.41
C LEU A 70 -4.80 1.21 -3.24
N ILE A 71 -5.63 1.67 -4.19
CA ILE A 71 -5.38 2.91 -4.94
C ILE A 71 -5.45 4.12 -4.01
N LEU A 72 -6.49 4.24 -3.17
CA LEU A 72 -6.63 5.33 -2.21
C LEU A 72 -5.44 5.36 -1.23
N ALA A 73 -5.02 4.19 -0.75
CA ALA A 73 -3.81 4.08 0.04
C ALA A 73 -2.58 4.55 -0.75
N ALA A 74 -2.39 4.11 -1.99
CA ALA A 74 -1.26 4.53 -2.82
C ALA A 74 -1.21 6.05 -3.03
N LEU A 75 -2.36 6.71 -3.23
CA LEU A 75 -2.44 8.17 -3.31
C LEU A 75 -2.03 8.83 -1.98
N GLY A 76 -2.46 8.27 -0.85
CA GLY A 76 -2.00 8.68 0.48
C GLY A 76 -0.48 8.53 0.63
N GLY A 77 0.08 7.37 0.28
CA GLY A 77 1.52 7.11 0.36
C GLY A 77 2.33 8.01 -0.57
N LEU A 78 1.85 8.25 -1.79
CA LEU A 78 2.46 9.18 -2.75
C LEU A 78 2.46 10.61 -2.21
N THR A 79 1.38 11.05 -1.56
CA THR A 79 1.30 12.36 -0.92
C THR A 79 2.36 12.50 0.16
N LEU A 80 2.51 11.51 1.04
CA LEU A 80 3.53 11.48 2.08
C LEU A 80 4.95 11.51 1.50
N PHE A 81 5.18 10.72 0.43
CA PHE A 81 6.46 10.68 -0.27
C PHE A 81 6.83 12.04 -0.88
N ILE A 82 5.89 12.71 -1.55
CA ILE A 82 6.10 14.05 -2.13
C ILE A 82 6.40 15.08 -1.04
N LEU A 83 5.68 15.05 0.09
CA LEU A 83 5.95 15.96 1.21
C LEU A 83 7.35 15.73 1.77
N GLY A 84 7.77 14.48 1.93
CA GLY A 84 9.12 14.12 2.35
C GLY A 84 10.20 14.60 1.38
N MET A 85 9.98 14.47 0.07
CA MET A 85 10.90 15.01 -0.95
C MET A 85 11.01 16.54 -0.88
N LYS A 86 9.89 17.22 -0.67
CA LYS A 86 9.83 18.68 -0.51
C LYS A 86 10.34 19.16 0.85
N LYS A 87 10.87 18.27 1.70
CA LYS A 87 11.30 18.53 3.08
C LYS A 87 10.23 19.24 3.92
N LYS A 88 8.95 19.01 3.59
CA LYS A 88 7.81 19.54 4.34
C LYS A 88 7.49 18.62 5.52
N LYS A 89 6.92 19.18 6.58
CA LYS A 89 6.45 18.40 7.72
C LYS A 89 5.42 17.37 7.26
N ILE A 90 5.64 16.11 7.61
CA ILE A 90 4.69 15.03 7.32
C ILE A 90 3.55 15.07 8.35
N PRO A 91 2.28 15.19 7.93
CA PRO A 91 1.16 15.11 8.86
C PRO A 91 1.08 13.70 9.46
N LYS A 92 1.28 13.59 10.78
CA LYS A 92 1.23 12.29 11.50
C LYS A 92 -0.12 11.58 11.29
N LEU A 93 -1.21 12.33 11.22
CA LEU A 93 -2.53 11.79 10.93
C LEU A 93 -2.58 11.10 9.56
N ALA A 94 -2.04 11.72 8.50
CA ALA A 94 -1.99 11.11 7.17
C ALA A 94 -1.08 9.86 7.15
N ALA A 95 0.03 9.90 7.91
CA ALA A 95 0.93 8.75 8.06
C ALA A 95 0.26 7.56 8.75
N VAL A 96 -0.73 7.78 9.63
CA VAL A 96 -1.51 6.73 10.30
C VAL A 96 -2.71 6.27 9.46
N ILE A 97 -3.41 7.19 8.80
CA ILE A 97 -4.58 6.84 7.98
C ILE A 97 -4.19 5.99 6.76
N HIS A 98 -3.10 6.34 6.09
CA HIS A 98 -2.61 5.60 4.92
C HIS A 98 -2.49 4.08 5.15
N PRO A 99 -1.75 3.59 6.17
CA PRO A 99 -1.61 2.15 6.40
C PRO A 99 -2.90 1.49 6.87
N LEU A 100 -3.84 2.21 7.49
CA LEU A 100 -5.17 1.66 7.82
C LEU A 100 -5.99 1.37 6.55
N ILE A 101 -5.99 2.31 5.59
CA ILE A 101 -6.65 2.11 4.30
C ILE A 101 -5.95 0.97 3.53
N ALA A 102 -4.62 0.95 3.52
CA ALA A 102 -3.84 -0.11 2.87
C ALA A 102 -4.15 -1.49 3.48
N PHE A 103 -4.22 -1.57 4.81
CA PHE A 103 -4.53 -2.80 5.53
C PHE A 103 -5.94 -3.30 5.23
N ALA A 104 -6.94 -2.41 5.19
CA ALA A 104 -8.29 -2.78 4.79
C ALA A 104 -8.35 -3.33 3.35
N GLY A 105 -7.63 -2.70 2.42
CA GLY A 105 -7.52 -3.18 1.04
C GLY A 105 -6.82 -4.56 0.96
N LEU A 106 -5.72 -4.73 1.67
CA LEU A 106 -5.01 -6.02 1.75
C LEU A 106 -5.87 -7.11 2.38
N LEU A 107 -6.62 -6.80 3.43
CA LEU A 107 -7.50 -7.75 4.10
C LEU A 107 -8.63 -8.20 3.16
N ALA A 108 -9.25 -7.27 2.42
CA ALA A 108 -10.24 -7.61 1.39
C ALA A 108 -9.64 -8.51 0.29
N LEU A 109 -8.40 -8.25 -0.13
CA LEU A 109 -7.68 -9.11 -1.07
C LEU A 109 -7.44 -10.52 -0.50
N ILE A 110 -7.00 -10.60 0.76
CA ILE A 110 -6.76 -11.88 1.44
C ILE A 110 -8.05 -12.69 1.55
N ILE A 111 -9.14 -12.08 2.01
CA ILE A 111 -10.45 -12.74 2.13
C ILE A 111 -10.94 -13.26 0.77
N TYR A 112 -10.68 -12.51 -0.31
CA TYR A 112 -11.04 -12.95 -1.65
C TYR A 112 -10.22 -14.17 -2.13
N VAL A 113 -8.92 -14.25 -1.76
CA VAL A 113 -7.99 -15.27 -2.27
C VAL A 113 -7.93 -16.51 -1.38
N LEU A 114 -8.00 -16.35 -0.07
CA LEU A 114 -7.86 -17.37 0.96
C LEU A 114 -9.19 -17.46 1.73
N PRO A 115 -10.16 -18.26 1.26
CA PRO A 115 -11.41 -18.50 1.97
C PRO A 115 -11.21 -19.30 3.25
#